data_AF-A0A5C7A048-F1
#
_entry.id   AF-A0A5C7A048-F1
#
_cell.length_a   1.000
_cell.length_b   1.000
_cell.length_c   1.000
_cell.angle_alpha   90.00
_cell.angle_beta   90.00
_cell.angle_gamma   90.00
#
_symmetry.space_group_name_H-M   'P 1'
#
loop_
_entity.id
_entity.type
_entity.pdbx_description
1 polymer ?
#
loop_
_entity_poly.entity_id
_entity_poly.type
_entity_poly.pdbx_seq_one_letter_code
_entity_poly.pdbx_strand_id
1 'polypeptide(L)'
;MRRPLNPPTHGHPRAAGTPQAGRFCHRALRLPEVPHRQSGRCRLPKDPIRRPWWAQLGPGLITGAADDDPSGIATYSQAGAQYGYTVGWTILVTFPLMVGIQLASARIGRITGKGLTENFAKLCPRWLVMALVGLLVVANVINLGADLSAMGDAMSLAVGGPPGVYIVAFALLSLLLQVLLPYERYVRLLKWLTLSLLAYVGVGFAAQADWALALRSLVLPAMHWDRESTTMVVAILGTTISPYLFFWQAGQEAEEIRRIDADRPLAVAPEQ
;
A
#
# COMPACT_ATOMS: atom_id res chain seq x y z
N MET A 1 -47.03 -68.38 53.48
CA MET A 1 -48.01 -68.94 52.52
C MET A 1 -49.10 -67.91 52.25
N ARG A 2 -49.18 -67.48 50.98
CA ARG A 2 -50.31 -66.89 50.22
C ARG A 2 -51.08 -65.69 50.80
N ARG A 3 -50.72 -64.47 50.33
CA ARG A 3 -51.63 -63.32 50.15
C ARG A 3 -52.36 -63.47 48.79
N PRO A 4 -53.62 -63.03 48.66
CA PRO A 4 -54.38 -63.18 47.42
C PRO A 4 -54.06 -62.10 46.37
N LEU A 5 -54.18 -62.51 45.11
CA LEU A 5 -53.98 -61.76 43.88
C LEU A 5 -55.14 -60.78 43.60
N ASN A 6 -54.82 -59.63 43.00
CA ASN A 6 -55.77 -58.85 42.20
C ASN A 6 -55.56 -59.15 40.70
N PRO A 7 -56.62 -59.35 39.90
CA PRO A 7 -56.54 -59.54 38.46
C PRO A 7 -56.63 -58.21 37.68
N PRO A 8 -56.28 -58.21 36.37
CA PRO A 8 -55.98 -57.01 35.58
C PRO A 8 -57.16 -56.54 34.74
N THR A 9 -57.19 -55.29 34.29
CA THR A 9 -57.81 -54.93 33.00
C THR A 9 -57.21 -53.64 32.42
N HIS A 10 -56.78 -53.77 31.17
CA HIS A 10 -56.33 -52.72 30.27
C HIS A 10 -57.50 -51.83 29.82
N GLY A 11 -57.22 -50.54 29.64
CA GLY A 11 -58.12 -49.58 28.99
C GLY A 11 -57.44 -48.25 28.67
N HIS A 12 -56.64 -48.21 27.61
CA HIS A 12 -56.37 -47.01 26.80
C HIS A 12 -57.19 -47.13 25.49
N PRO A 13 -57.45 -46.08 24.67
CA PRO A 13 -56.84 -44.73 24.59
C PRO A 13 -57.92 -43.60 24.45
N ARG A 14 -57.68 -42.30 24.62
CA ARG A 14 -57.11 -41.22 23.74
C ARG A 14 -57.53 -39.92 24.49
N ALA A 15 -56.96 -38.72 24.40
CA ALA A 15 -55.82 -38.07 23.77
C ALA A 15 -55.80 -36.61 24.32
N ALA A 16 -54.75 -35.87 23.98
CA ALA A 16 -54.59 -34.40 24.05
C ALA A 16 -54.00 -33.81 25.35
N GLY A 17 -52.67 -33.72 25.35
CA GLY A 17 -51.86 -32.91 26.29
C GLY A 17 -50.40 -32.98 25.86
N THR A 18 -50.02 -32.09 24.94
CA THR A 18 -48.66 -31.95 24.37
C THR A 18 -47.61 -31.46 25.40
N PRO A 19 -46.31 -31.66 25.12
CA PRO A 19 -45.34 -32.11 26.10
C PRO A 19 -44.45 -31.02 26.74
N GLN A 20 -43.80 -31.45 27.84
CA GLN A 20 -42.74 -30.81 28.61
C GLN A 20 -41.68 -30.07 27.77
N ALA A 21 -41.44 -28.80 28.08
CA ALA A 21 -40.23 -28.08 27.69
C ALA A 21 -39.17 -28.23 28.80
N GLY A 22 -38.06 -28.85 28.44
CA GLY A 22 -36.95 -29.19 29.30
C GLY A 22 -36.15 -27.99 29.81
N ARG A 23 -35.52 -28.24 30.95
CA ARG A 23 -34.48 -27.43 31.60
C ARG A 23 -33.42 -27.01 30.57
N PHE A 24 -33.21 -25.71 30.40
CA PHE A 24 -31.96 -25.17 29.86
C PHE A 24 -31.30 -24.26 30.88
N CYS A 25 -30.10 -24.70 31.27
CA CYS A 25 -29.22 -24.12 32.25
C CYS A 25 -28.69 -22.77 31.73
N HIS A 26 -29.09 -21.65 32.37
CA HIS A 26 -28.47 -20.34 32.14
C HIS A 26 -27.06 -20.33 32.76
N ARG A 27 -26.08 -20.85 32.02
CA ARG A 27 -24.66 -20.65 32.31
C ARG A 27 -24.27 -19.27 31.80
N ALA A 28 -24.36 -18.27 32.68
CA ALA A 28 -23.81 -16.94 32.44
C ALA A 28 -22.32 -17.09 32.05
N LEU A 29 -21.97 -16.65 30.83
CA LEU A 29 -20.58 -16.48 30.43
C LEU A 29 -19.95 -15.41 31.33
N ARG A 30 -19.24 -15.85 32.38
CA ARG A 30 -18.29 -15.00 33.10
C ARG A 30 -17.16 -14.67 32.13
N LEU A 31 -17.07 -13.41 31.75
CA LEU A 31 -15.86 -12.87 31.14
C LEU A 31 -14.69 -13.08 32.12
N PRO A 32 -13.50 -13.51 31.68
CA PRO A 32 -12.34 -13.62 32.57
C PRO A 32 -11.99 -12.23 33.12
N GLU A 33 -11.96 -12.11 34.45
CA GLU A 33 -11.53 -10.90 35.16
C GLU A 33 -10.09 -10.56 34.74
N VAL A 34 -9.90 -9.37 34.19
CA VAL A 34 -8.58 -8.80 33.90
C VAL A 34 -7.92 -8.48 35.25
N PRO A 35 -6.72 -9.01 35.56
CA PRO A 35 -6.05 -8.70 36.81
C PRO A 35 -5.76 -7.19 36.88
N HIS A 36 -6.31 -6.51 37.90
CA HIS A 36 -5.93 -5.15 38.24
C HIS A 36 -4.47 -5.14 38.72
N ARG A 37 -3.55 -4.91 37.77
CA ARG A 37 -2.13 -4.67 38.07
C ARG A 37 -2.03 -3.31 38.76
N GLN A 38 -1.62 -3.34 40.03
CA GLN A 38 -1.39 -2.17 40.88
C GLN A 38 -0.59 -1.10 40.13
N SER A 39 -1.03 0.16 40.28
CA SER A 39 -0.49 1.35 39.64
C SER A 39 0.97 1.62 40.07
N GLY A 40 1.91 0.92 39.45
CA GLY A 40 3.28 1.41 39.35
C GLY A 40 3.25 2.68 38.51
N ARG A 41 3.68 3.81 39.08
CA ARG A 41 3.79 5.10 38.40
C ARG A 41 4.51 4.91 37.05
N CYS A 42 3.77 4.92 35.94
CA CYS A 42 4.36 5.10 34.62
C CYS A 42 5.02 6.48 34.63
N ARG A 43 6.34 6.52 34.81
CA ARG A 43 7.11 7.69 34.38
C ARG A 43 7.01 7.72 32.86
N LEU A 44 6.15 8.58 32.34
CA LEU A 44 6.23 9.01 30.96
C LEU A 44 7.67 9.49 30.74
N PRO A 45 8.40 8.96 29.74
CA PRO A 45 9.69 9.53 29.36
C PRO A 45 9.44 11.00 28.98
N LYS A 46 9.85 11.92 29.85
CA LYS A 46 10.03 13.31 29.49
C LYS A 46 11.28 13.35 28.63
N ASP A 47 11.07 13.37 27.33
CA ASP A 47 11.75 14.19 26.33
C ASP A 47 11.46 13.57 24.96
N PRO A 48 10.76 14.26 24.04
CA PRO A 48 10.72 13.80 22.66
C PRO A 48 12.16 13.94 22.17
N ILE A 49 12.87 12.82 22.01
CA ILE A 49 14.15 12.79 21.34
C ILE A 49 13.89 13.37 19.95
N ARG A 50 14.19 14.67 19.77
CA ARG A 50 14.14 15.35 18.48
C ARG A 50 15.22 14.71 17.63
N ARG A 51 14.86 13.61 16.95
CA ARG A 51 15.73 12.99 15.94
C ARG A 51 16.10 14.09 14.96
N PRO A 52 17.37 14.21 14.56
CA PRO A 52 17.75 15.24 13.61
C PRO A 52 16.95 15.11 12.32
N TRP A 53 16.67 16.21 11.62
CA TRP A 53 15.80 16.22 10.43
C TRP A 53 16.25 15.21 9.36
N TRP A 54 17.54 14.99 9.20
CA TRP A 54 18.11 13.97 8.30
C TRP A 54 17.87 12.52 8.77
N ALA A 55 17.67 12.28 10.07
CA ALA A 55 17.26 10.98 10.60
C ALA A 55 15.72 10.79 10.58
N GLN A 56 14.96 11.88 10.40
CA GLN A 56 13.52 11.85 10.13
C GLN A 56 13.19 11.67 8.64
N LEU A 57 14.14 11.95 7.74
CA LEU A 57 14.13 11.54 6.32
C LEU A 57 14.32 10.01 6.17
N GLY A 58 13.62 9.24 7.01
CA GLY A 58 13.72 7.80 7.13
C GLY A 58 13.14 7.05 5.92
N PRO A 59 12.60 5.83 6.09
CA PRO A 59 12.06 5.04 4.99
C PRO A 59 11.11 5.83 4.08
N GLY A 60 10.39 6.84 4.60
CA GLY A 60 9.57 7.79 3.85
C GLY A 60 10.23 8.49 2.63
N LEU A 61 11.53 8.82 2.70
CA LEU A 61 12.25 9.39 1.56
C LEU A 61 12.50 8.34 0.48
N ILE A 62 12.78 7.10 0.90
CA ILE A 62 12.99 5.96 0.01
C ILE A 62 11.66 5.54 -0.61
N THR A 63 10.56 5.63 0.14
CA THR A 63 9.23 5.31 -0.38
C THR A 63 8.73 6.34 -1.37
N GLY A 64 8.99 7.63 -1.14
CA GLY A 64 8.68 8.68 -2.11
C GLY A 64 9.49 8.52 -3.40
N ALA A 65 10.78 8.22 -3.29
CA ALA A 65 11.62 7.96 -4.47
C ALA A 65 11.37 6.59 -5.12
N ALA A 66 10.68 5.67 -4.45
CA ALA A 66 10.27 4.39 -5.02
C ALA A 66 9.03 4.51 -5.92
N ASP A 67 8.31 5.64 -5.83
CA ASP A 67 7.22 5.98 -6.76
C ASP A 67 7.73 6.35 -8.15
N ASP A 68 8.96 6.86 -8.25
CA ASP A 68 9.63 7.22 -9.50
C ASP A 68 10.26 6.00 -10.18
N ASP A 69 9.44 5.06 -10.64
CA ASP A 69 9.89 3.88 -11.38
C ASP A 69 10.31 4.20 -12.83
N PRO A 70 11.17 3.36 -13.46
CA PRO A 70 11.61 3.59 -14.84
C PRO A 70 10.45 3.69 -15.83
N SER A 71 9.36 2.92 -15.62
CA SER A 71 8.17 2.99 -16.46
C SER A 71 7.42 4.32 -16.34
N GLY A 72 7.29 4.88 -15.14
CA GLY A 72 6.73 6.21 -14.93
C GLY A 72 7.57 7.30 -15.58
N ILE A 73 8.89 7.28 -15.37
CA ILE A 73 9.82 8.20 -16.02
C ILE A 73 9.73 8.13 -17.55
N ALA A 74 9.66 6.91 -18.12
CA ALA A 74 9.50 6.72 -19.56
C ALA A 74 8.16 7.29 -20.06
N THR A 75 7.08 7.08 -19.32
CA THR A 75 5.74 7.60 -19.64
C THR A 75 5.75 9.13 -19.65
N TYR A 76 6.28 9.78 -18.61
CA TYR A 76 6.36 11.24 -18.54
C TYR A 76 7.29 11.81 -19.63
N SER A 77 8.41 11.13 -19.92
CA SER A 77 9.34 11.52 -20.99
C SER A 77 8.69 11.42 -22.36
N GLN A 78 7.93 10.35 -22.62
CA GLN A 78 7.17 10.18 -23.86
C GLN A 78 6.07 11.22 -23.98
N ALA A 79 5.34 11.49 -22.90
CA ALA A 79 4.31 12.52 -22.87
C ALA A 79 4.89 13.91 -23.19
N GLY A 80 6.03 14.27 -22.58
CA GLY A 80 6.72 15.52 -22.85
C GLY A 80 7.29 15.60 -24.27
N ALA A 81 7.80 14.50 -24.82
CA ALA A 81 8.34 14.46 -26.18
C ALA A 81 7.24 14.59 -27.26
N GLN A 82 6.07 13.97 -27.04
CA GLN A 82 4.97 13.97 -28.01
C GLN A 82 4.09 15.22 -27.90
N TYR A 83 3.83 15.69 -26.69
CA TYR A 83 2.83 16.74 -26.41
C TYR A 83 3.45 18.03 -25.87
N GLY A 84 4.76 18.09 -25.68
CA GLY A 84 5.44 19.23 -25.09
C GLY A 84 4.87 19.55 -23.70
N TYR A 85 4.61 20.84 -23.44
CA TYR A 85 4.04 21.29 -22.17
C TYR A 85 2.51 21.13 -22.08
N THR A 86 1.82 20.71 -23.15
CA THR A 86 0.34 20.73 -23.19
C THR A 86 -0.33 19.76 -22.23
N VAL A 87 0.37 18.70 -21.81
CA VAL A 87 -0.08 17.76 -20.77
C VAL A 87 0.26 18.22 -19.35
N GLY A 88 0.97 19.35 -19.18
CA GLY A 88 1.44 19.84 -17.88
C GLY A 88 0.32 20.04 -16.87
N TRP A 89 -0.87 20.49 -17.31
CA TRP A 89 -2.04 20.67 -16.45
C TRP A 89 -2.46 19.41 -15.69
N THR A 90 -2.13 18.22 -16.20
CA THR A 90 -2.45 16.96 -15.52
C THR A 90 -1.81 16.90 -14.13
N ILE A 91 -0.63 17.51 -13.94
CA ILE A 91 0.08 17.57 -12.65
C ILE A 91 -0.79 18.25 -11.58
N LEU A 92 -1.55 19.29 -11.93
CA LEU A 92 -2.43 19.98 -10.98
C LEU A 92 -3.57 19.09 -10.47
N VAL A 93 -3.93 18.05 -11.22
CA VAL A 93 -4.98 17.10 -10.85
C VAL A 93 -4.37 15.85 -10.20
N THR A 94 -3.29 15.32 -10.77
CA THR A 94 -2.67 14.07 -10.31
C THR A 94 -1.97 14.25 -8.97
N PHE A 95 -1.30 15.38 -8.74
CA PHE A 95 -0.58 15.66 -7.49
C PHE A 95 -1.48 15.68 -6.24
N PRO A 96 -2.55 16.49 -6.16
CA PRO A 96 -3.41 16.49 -4.98
C PRO A 96 -4.14 15.15 -4.80
N LEU A 97 -4.45 14.45 -5.89
CA LEU A 97 -5.06 13.12 -5.84
C LEU A 97 -4.10 12.09 -5.24
N MET A 98 -2.86 12.06 -5.70
CA MET A 98 -1.78 11.23 -5.15
C MET A 98 -1.58 11.50 -3.66
N VAL A 99 -1.42 12.77 -3.27
CA VAL A 99 -1.27 13.17 -1.86
C VAL A 99 -2.47 12.72 -1.03
N GLY A 100 -3.69 12.91 -1.54
CA GLY A 100 -4.91 12.48 -0.85
C GLY A 100 -4.96 10.97 -0.60
N ILE A 101 -4.64 10.17 -1.62
CA ILE A 101 -4.66 8.70 -1.52
C ILE A 101 -3.53 8.18 -0.62
N GLN A 102 -2.33 8.74 -0.75
CA GLN A 102 -1.19 8.38 0.11
C GLN A 102 -1.48 8.74 1.57
N LEU A 103 -2.03 9.92 1.84
CA LEU A 103 -2.41 10.33 3.20
C LEU A 103 -3.52 9.45 3.77
N ALA A 104 -4.52 9.08 2.96
CA ALA A 104 -5.57 8.17 3.39
C ALA A 104 -5.00 6.78 3.74
N SER A 105 -4.12 6.24 2.88
CA SER A 105 -3.46 4.95 3.10
C SER A 105 -2.56 4.96 4.34
N ALA A 106 -1.80 6.04 4.50
CA ALA A 106 -0.94 6.24 5.67
C ALA A 106 -1.77 6.32 6.97
N ARG A 107 -2.88 7.07 6.96
CA ARG A 107 -3.80 7.14 8.11
C ARG A 107 -4.39 5.78 8.46
N ILE A 108 -4.80 4.99 7.48
CA ILE A 108 -5.32 3.64 7.72
C ILE A 108 -4.23 2.78 8.39
N GLY A 109 -3.01 2.78 7.86
CA GLY A 109 -1.87 2.07 8.46
C GLY A 109 -1.58 2.53 9.89
N ARG A 110 -1.51 3.85 10.12
CA ARG A 110 -1.17 4.47 11.40
C ARG A 110 -2.26 4.28 12.48
N ILE A 111 -3.53 4.30 12.08
CA ILE A 111 -4.67 4.08 13.00
C ILE A 111 -4.80 2.61 13.38
N THR A 112 -4.65 1.70 12.40
CA THR A 112 -4.93 0.27 12.62
C THR A 112 -3.71 -0.52 13.06
N GLY A 113 -2.49 -0.02 12.82
CA GLY A 113 -1.23 -0.74 13.05
C GLY A 113 -1.07 -1.97 12.16
N LYS A 114 -1.81 -2.02 11.04
CA LYS A 114 -1.91 -3.17 10.14
C LYS A 114 -1.88 -2.72 8.69
N GLY A 115 -1.32 -3.56 7.83
CA GLY A 115 -1.35 -3.34 6.38
C GLY A 115 -2.77 -3.41 5.81
N LEU A 116 -2.94 -2.84 4.62
CA LEU A 116 -4.24 -2.69 3.97
C LEU A 116 -4.94 -4.05 3.71
N THR A 117 -4.18 -5.08 3.34
CA THR A 117 -4.70 -6.45 3.12
C THR A 117 -5.28 -7.06 4.40
N GLU A 118 -4.63 -6.86 5.56
CA GLU A 118 -5.12 -7.38 6.84
C GLU A 118 -6.43 -6.71 7.27
N ASN A 119 -6.60 -5.43 6.93
CA ASN A 119 -7.83 -4.71 7.21
C ASN A 119 -8.97 -5.17 6.29
N PHE A 120 -8.70 -5.33 4.99
CA PHE A 120 -9.69 -5.88 4.05
C PHE A 120 -10.09 -7.31 4.39
N ALA A 121 -9.17 -8.16 4.85
CA ALA A 121 -9.47 -9.54 5.25
C ALA A 121 -10.48 -9.65 6.41
N LYS A 122 -10.65 -8.59 7.22
CA LYS A 122 -11.64 -8.54 8.30
C LYS A 122 -12.99 -7.99 7.87
N LEU A 123 -13.00 -7.11 6.85
CA LEU A 123 -14.19 -6.39 6.40
C LEU A 123 -14.88 -7.07 5.22
N CYS A 124 -14.12 -7.80 4.40
CA CYS A 124 -14.58 -8.37 3.14
C CYS A 124 -14.51 -9.90 3.14
N PRO A 125 -15.36 -10.58 2.35
CA PRO A 125 -15.28 -12.02 2.19
C PRO A 125 -13.96 -12.41 1.52
N ARG A 126 -13.41 -13.58 1.89
CA ARG A 126 -12.07 -14.03 1.46
C ARG A 126 -11.88 -14.06 -0.06
N TRP A 127 -12.93 -14.40 -0.82
CA TRP A 127 -12.86 -14.45 -2.28
C TRP A 127 -12.58 -13.07 -2.90
N LEU A 128 -13.15 -11.99 -2.35
CA LEU A 128 -12.95 -10.63 -2.84
C LEU A 128 -11.52 -10.16 -2.56
N VAL A 129 -11.02 -10.46 -1.36
CA VAL A 129 -9.64 -10.13 -0.98
C VAL A 129 -8.63 -10.88 -1.86
N MET A 130 -8.86 -12.16 -2.13
CA MET A 130 -8.02 -12.92 -3.05
C MET A 130 -8.08 -12.38 -4.49
N ALA A 131 -9.25 -11.96 -4.96
CA ALA A 131 -9.39 -11.33 -6.28
C ALA A 131 -8.61 -10.01 -6.37
N LEU A 132 -8.71 -9.15 -5.35
CA LEU A 132 -7.97 -7.89 -5.28
C LEU A 132 -6.46 -8.11 -5.21
N VAL A 133 -6.00 -9.07 -4.40
CA VAL A 133 -4.58 -9.43 -4.33
C VAL A 133 -4.11 -10.02 -5.66
N GLY A 134 -4.91 -10.87 -6.31
CA GLY A 134 -4.60 -11.41 -7.63
C GLY A 134 -4.45 -10.32 -8.68
N LEU A 135 -5.37 -9.35 -8.72
CA LEU A 135 -5.29 -8.19 -9.61
C LEU A 135 -4.04 -7.36 -9.34
N LEU A 136 -3.71 -7.12 -8.07
CA LEU A 136 -2.50 -6.41 -7.67
C LEU A 136 -1.23 -7.12 -8.14
N VAL A 137 -1.17 -8.45 -7.98
CA VAL A 137 -0.03 -9.25 -8.45
C VAL A 137 0.13 -9.12 -9.96
N VAL A 138 -0.95 -9.25 -10.72
CA VAL A 138 -0.92 -9.10 -12.19
C VAL A 138 -0.44 -7.70 -12.58
N ALA A 139 -0.99 -6.65 -11.97
CA ALA A 139 -0.58 -5.27 -12.24
C ALA A 139 0.91 -5.05 -11.96
N ASN A 140 1.42 -5.56 -10.84
CA ASN A 140 2.83 -5.43 -10.47
C ASN A 140 3.76 -6.20 -11.41
N VAL A 141 3.34 -7.38 -11.90
CA VAL A 141 4.12 -8.15 -12.88
C VAL A 141 4.21 -7.39 -14.21
N ILE A 142 3.12 -6.76 -14.64
CA ILE A 142 3.11 -5.91 -15.84
C ILE A 142 4.02 -4.69 -15.63
N ASN A 143 3.94 -4.03 -14.46
CA ASN A 143 4.78 -2.89 -14.12
C ASN A 143 6.27 -3.25 -14.16
N LEU A 144 6.64 -4.38 -13.55
CA LEU A 144 8.02 -4.88 -13.57
C LEU A 144 8.53 -5.12 -15.00
N GLY A 145 7.67 -5.63 -15.89
CA GLY A 145 7.99 -5.80 -17.30
C GLY A 145 8.22 -4.45 -18.01
N ALA A 146 7.38 -3.46 -17.74
CA ALA A 146 7.51 -2.11 -18.28
C ALA A 146 8.80 -1.43 -17.77
N ASP A 147 9.14 -1.59 -16.50
CA ASP A 147 10.36 -1.05 -15.90
C ASP A 147 11.61 -1.62 -16.57
N LEU A 148 11.67 -2.95 -16.73
CA LEU A 148 12.80 -3.60 -17.40
C LEU A 148 12.93 -3.16 -18.86
N SER A 149 11.82 -3.00 -19.58
CA SER A 149 11.81 -2.47 -20.95
C SER A 149 12.35 -1.05 -20.99
N ALA A 150 11.85 -0.15 -20.13
CA ALA A 150 12.29 1.23 -20.06
C ALA A 150 13.78 1.36 -19.73
N MET A 151 14.29 0.55 -18.79
CA MET A 151 15.72 0.49 -18.47
C MET A 151 16.56 0.01 -19.67
N GLY A 152 16.07 -0.98 -20.41
CA GLY A 152 16.73 -1.50 -21.60
C GLY A 152 16.80 -0.48 -22.73
N ASP A 153 15.69 0.24 -22.98
CA ASP A 153 15.61 1.30 -23.98
C ASP A 153 16.50 2.49 -23.61
N ALA A 154 16.50 2.91 -22.34
CA ALA A 154 17.39 3.96 -21.84
C ALA A 154 18.87 3.61 -22.02
N MET A 155 19.26 2.35 -21.78
CA MET A 155 20.63 1.89 -21.97
C MET A 155 21.01 1.79 -23.45
N SER A 156 20.09 1.33 -24.30
CA SER A 156 20.26 1.31 -25.75
C SER A 156 20.46 2.72 -26.31
N LEU A 157 19.73 3.71 -25.80
CA LEU A 157 19.94 5.12 -26.16
C LEU A 157 21.30 5.66 -25.71
N ALA A 158 21.82 5.22 -24.57
CA ALA A 158 23.07 5.74 -24.00
C ALA A 158 24.33 5.12 -24.64
N VAL A 159 24.33 3.81 -24.91
CA VAL A 159 25.53 3.05 -25.35
C VAL A 159 25.36 2.45 -26.75
N GLY A 160 24.15 2.48 -27.31
CA GLY A 160 23.80 1.77 -28.54
C GLY A 160 23.55 0.29 -28.29
N GLY A 161 23.17 -0.45 -29.34
CA GLY A 161 22.99 -1.90 -29.28
C GLY A 161 21.55 -2.36 -29.01
N PRO A 162 21.30 -3.68 -29.06
CA PRO A 162 19.95 -4.24 -29.01
C PRO A 162 19.35 -4.15 -27.58
N PRO A 163 18.16 -3.53 -27.41
CA PRO A 163 17.55 -3.33 -26.09
C PRO A 163 17.28 -4.66 -25.36
N GLY A 164 16.93 -5.72 -26.09
CA GLY A 164 16.65 -7.04 -25.52
C GLY A 164 17.80 -7.63 -24.69
N VAL A 165 19.05 -7.34 -25.04
CA VAL A 165 20.21 -7.80 -24.25
C VAL A 165 20.27 -7.07 -22.92
N TYR A 166 20.02 -5.75 -22.92
CA TYR A 166 19.99 -4.95 -21.71
C TYR A 166 18.84 -5.32 -20.79
N ILE A 167 17.65 -5.61 -21.33
CA ILE A 167 16.49 -6.07 -20.57
C ILE A 167 16.86 -7.34 -19.77
N VAL A 168 17.42 -8.35 -20.44
CA VAL A 168 17.82 -9.60 -19.78
C VAL A 168 18.94 -9.35 -18.76
N ALA A 169 19.92 -8.51 -19.09
CA ALA A 169 21.00 -8.15 -18.18
C ALA A 169 20.48 -7.46 -16.90
N PHE A 170 19.58 -6.48 -17.03
CA PHE A 170 18.97 -5.80 -15.88
C PHE A 170 18.05 -6.70 -15.08
N ALA A 171 17.32 -7.61 -15.72
CA ALA A 171 16.49 -8.60 -15.03
C ALA A 171 17.35 -9.52 -14.16
N LEU A 172 18.43 -10.08 -14.74
CA LEU A 172 19.37 -10.93 -14.01
C LEU A 172 20.10 -10.16 -12.91
N LEU A 173 20.57 -8.94 -13.20
CA LEU A 173 21.23 -8.09 -12.22
C LEU A 173 20.31 -7.79 -11.04
N SER A 174 19.06 -7.37 -11.31
CA SER A 174 18.08 -7.04 -10.27
C SER A 174 17.76 -8.26 -9.40
N LEU A 175 17.59 -9.44 -10.02
CA LEU A 175 17.37 -10.70 -9.33
C LEU A 175 18.57 -11.08 -8.44
N LEU A 176 19.79 -11.00 -8.99
CA LEU A 176 21.01 -11.32 -8.26
C LEU A 176 21.23 -10.36 -7.09
N LEU A 177 20.97 -9.07 -7.27
CA LEU A 177 21.05 -8.08 -6.20
C LEU A 177 20.06 -8.40 -5.07
N GLN A 178 18.83 -8.78 -5.38
CA GLN A 178 17.83 -9.15 -4.37
C GLN A 178 18.19 -10.43 -3.61
N VAL A 179 18.81 -11.41 -4.26
CA VAL A 179 19.19 -12.68 -3.62
C VAL A 179 20.49 -12.55 -2.82
N LEU A 180 21.46 -11.79 -3.31
CA LEU A 180 22.82 -11.77 -2.77
C LEU A 180 23.09 -10.62 -1.78
N LEU A 181 22.36 -9.50 -1.85
CA LEU A 181 22.61 -8.36 -0.97
C LEU A 181 21.78 -8.42 0.32
N PRO A 182 22.42 -8.22 1.49
CA PRO A 182 21.70 -7.98 2.73
C PRO A 182 20.84 -6.73 2.63
N TYR A 183 19.65 -6.78 3.22
CA TYR A 183 18.66 -5.69 3.21
C TYR A 183 19.25 -4.32 3.60
N GLU A 184 20.04 -4.26 4.66
CA GLU A 184 20.74 -3.04 5.12
C GLU A 184 21.60 -2.38 4.03
N ARG A 185 22.30 -3.19 3.23
CA ARG A 185 23.17 -2.70 2.14
C ARG A 185 22.35 -2.31 0.92
N TYR A 186 21.29 -3.05 0.64
CA TYR A 186 20.34 -2.76 -0.43
C TYR A 186 19.65 -1.40 -0.21
N VAL A 187 19.11 -1.16 0.99
CA VAL A 187 18.49 0.11 1.37
C VAL A 187 19.48 1.29 1.25
N ARG A 188 20.74 1.10 1.66
CA ARG A 188 21.76 2.13 1.51
C ARG A 188 22.05 2.45 0.05
N LEU A 189 22.14 1.43 -0.80
CA LEU A 189 22.35 1.61 -2.23
C LEU A 189 21.18 2.37 -2.86
N LEU A 190 19.94 1.99 -2.55
CA LEU A 190 18.74 2.70 -3.01
C LEU A 190 18.78 4.18 -2.63
N LYS A 191 19.10 4.53 -1.37
CA LYS A 191 19.23 5.94 -0.93
C LYS A 191 20.24 6.75 -1.74
N TRP A 192 21.31 6.14 -2.22
CA TRP A 192 22.27 6.84 -3.08
C TRP A 192 21.74 6.96 -4.51
N LEU A 193 21.04 5.93 -5.01
CA LEU A 193 20.39 5.99 -6.31
C LEU A 193 19.28 7.05 -6.35
N THR A 194 18.55 7.29 -5.26
CA THR A 194 17.53 8.37 -5.24
C THR A 194 18.14 9.74 -5.48
N LEU A 195 19.40 9.98 -5.09
CA LEU A 195 20.09 11.23 -5.39
C LEU A 195 20.33 11.43 -6.89
N SER A 196 20.32 10.37 -7.70
CA SER A 196 20.42 10.49 -9.15
C SER A 196 19.19 11.17 -9.77
N LEU A 197 18.02 11.14 -9.11
CA LEU A 197 16.83 11.86 -9.57
C LEU A 197 17.05 13.39 -9.57
N LEU A 198 17.97 13.91 -8.75
CA LEU A 198 18.35 15.33 -8.81
C LEU A 198 19.00 15.71 -10.15
N ALA A 199 19.49 14.74 -10.93
CA ALA A 199 19.97 15.00 -12.29
C ALA A 199 18.87 15.60 -13.17
N TYR A 200 17.59 15.26 -12.97
CA TYR A 200 16.47 15.85 -13.72
C TYR A 200 16.31 17.35 -13.46
N VAL A 201 16.58 17.80 -12.22
CA VAL A 201 16.63 19.24 -11.91
C VAL A 201 17.73 19.92 -12.72
N GLY A 202 18.91 19.29 -12.79
CA GLY A 202 20.02 19.75 -13.63
C GLY A 202 19.66 19.80 -15.11
N VAL A 203 19.00 18.77 -15.63
CA VAL A 203 18.50 18.72 -17.02
C VAL A 203 17.49 19.84 -17.27
N GLY A 204 16.59 20.13 -16.33
CA GLY A 204 15.64 21.24 -16.45
C GLY A 204 16.32 22.60 -16.65
N PHE A 205 17.44 22.84 -15.96
CA PHE A 205 18.24 24.05 -16.17
C PHE A 205 19.07 24.02 -17.47
N ALA A 206 19.65 22.86 -17.81
CA ALA A 206 20.49 22.71 -18.99
C ALA A 206 19.70 22.73 -20.30
N ALA A 207 18.45 22.25 -20.28
CA ALA A 207 17.58 22.14 -21.45
C ALA A 207 17.03 23.49 -21.94
N GLN A 208 17.38 24.61 -21.31
CA GLN A 208 16.86 25.96 -21.63
C GLN A 208 15.33 25.98 -21.76
N ALA A 209 14.65 25.30 -20.83
CA ALA A 209 13.20 25.20 -20.84
C ALA A 209 12.54 26.58 -20.79
N ASP A 210 11.52 26.80 -21.61
CA ASP A 210 10.67 27.99 -21.51
C ASP A 210 9.75 27.86 -20.30
N TRP A 211 10.24 28.34 -19.15
CA TRP A 211 9.51 28.33 -17.89
C TRP A 211 8.19 29.10 -17.95
N ALA A 212 8.10 30.15 -18.79
CA ALA A 212 6.88 30.91 -18.94
C ALA A 212 5.81 30.09 -19.66
N LEU A 213 6.20 29.35 -20.70
CA LEU A 213 5.30 28.43 -21.39
C LEU A 213 4.92 27.22 -20.51
N ALA A 214 5.86 26.68 -19.73
CA ALA A 214 5.60 25.58 -18.80
C ALA A 214 4.56 25.98 -17.73
N LEU A 215 4.73 27.14 -17.09
CA LEU A 215 3.79 27.67 -16.10
C LEU A 215 2.41 27.99 -16.70
N ARG A 216 2.36 28.51 -17.93
CA ARG A 216 1.08 28.78 -18.61
C ARG A 216 0.34 27.48 -18.94
N SER A 217 1.05 26.48 -19.46
CA SER A 217 0.48 25.19 -19.84
C SER A 217 0.09 24.32 -18.65
N LEU A 218 0.62 24.62 -17.46
CA LEU A 218 0.18 24.04 -16.19
C LEU A 218 -1.25 24.48 -15.84
N VAL A 219 -1.63 25.73 -16.14
CA VAL A 219 -2.94 26.29 -15.75
C VAL A 219 -3.94 26.26 -16.90
N LEU A 220 -3.49 26.44 -18.14
CA LEU A 220 -4.33 26.49 -19.32
C LEU A 220 -4.19 25.17 -20.11
N PRO A 221 -5.20 24.28 -20.05
CA PRO A 221 -5.19 23.06 -20.86
C PRO A 221 -5.37 23.42 -22.33
N ALA A 222 -4.30 23.28 -23.12
CA ALA A 222 -4.30 23.48 -24.56
C ALA A 222 -4.14 22.14 -25.30
N MET A 223 -4.92 21.13 -24.88
CA MET A 223 -4.82 19.76 -25.39
C MET A 223 -5.93 19.49 -26.41
N HIS A 224 -5.56 18.89 -27.54
CA HIS A 224 -6.54 18.33 -28.47
C HIS A 224 -7.05 17.00 -27.92
N TRP A 225 -8.37 16.83 -27.87
CA TRP A 225 -9.02 15.60 -27.41
C TRP A 225 -9.04 14.58 -28.54
N ASP A 226 -8.00 13.75 -28.58
CA ASP A 226 -7.90 12.61 -29.50
C ASP A 226 -7.67 11.33 -28.70
N ARG A 227 -7.78 10.16 -29.35
CA ARG A 227 -7.58 8.86 -28.71
C ARG A 227 -6.18 8.73 -28.12
N GLU A 228 -5.16 9.16 -28.85
CA GLU A 228 -3.77 9.08 -28.40
C GLU A 228 -3.53 9.97 -27.17
N SER A 229 -4.08 11.18 -27.21
CA SER A 229 -3.91 12.17 -26.14
C SER A 229 -4.65 11.74 -24.87
N THR A 230 -5.86 11.20 -25.02
CA THR A 230 -6.62 10.62 -23.90
C THR A 230 -5.92 9.40 -23.30
N THR A 231 -5.36 8.54 -24.16
CA THR A 231 -4.57 7.37 -23.71
C THR A 231 -3.34 7.81 -22.93
N MET A 232 -2.68 8.89 -23.35
CA MET A 232 -1.53 9.46 -22.63
C MET A 232 -1.92 10.01 -21.25
N VAL A 233 -3.06 10.71 -21.14
CA VAL A 233 -3.56 11.18 -19.82
C VAL A 233 -3.88 10.00 -18.90
N VAL A 234 -4.49 8.95 -19.44
CA VAL A 234 -4.75 7.70 -18.68
C VAL A 234 -3.45 7.03 -18.27
N ALA A 235 -2.43 7.02 -19.14
CA ALA A 235 -1.11 6.48 -18.80
C ALA A 235 -0.45 7.26 -17.66
N ILE A 236 -0.44 8.60 -17.74
CA ILE A 236 0.04 9.51 -16.68
C ILE A 236 -0.68 9.22 -15.36
N LEU A 237 -2.02 9.20 -15.37
CA LEU A 237 -2.80 8.89 -14.16
C LEU A 237 -2.52 7.50 -13.61
N GLY A 238 -2.34 6.51 -14.49
CA GLY A 238 -2.09 5.12 -14.15
C GLY A 238 -0.76 4.93 -13.43
N THR A 239 0.32 5.57 -13.92
CA THR A 239 1.64 5.48 -13.27
C THR A 239 1.66 6.22 -11.93
N THR A 240 1.00 7.40 -11.81
CA THR A 240 0.98 8.18 -10.56
C THR A 240 0.17 7.51 -9.43
N ILE A 241 -0.82 6.66 -9.76
CA ILE A 241 -1.79 6.11 -8.79
C ILE A 241 -1.68 4.58 -8.78
N SER A 242 -0.44 4.09 -8.72
CA SER A 242 -0.16 2.66 -8.77
C SER A 242 -0.67 1.94 -7.51
N PRO A 243 -1.53 0.91 -7.65
CA PRO A 243 -2.20 0.27 -6.51
C PRO A 243 -1.24 -0.26 -5.43
N TYR A 244 -0.04 -0.71 -5.80
CA TYR A 244 0.92 -1.25 -4.85
C TYR A 244 1.40 -0.20 -3.83
N LEU A 245 1.44 1.07 -4.21
CA LEU A 245 1.88 2.16 -3.33
C LEU A 245 0.95 2.30 -2.13
N PHE A 246 -0.35 2.01 -2.28
CA PHE A 246 -1.31 2.13 -1.18
C PHE A 246 -1.09 1.03 -0.14
N PHE A 247 -0.86 -0.20 -0.62
CA PHE A 247 -0.52 -1.35 0.23
C PHE A 247 0.84 -1.14 0.90
N TRP A 248 1.81 -0.62 0.15
CA TRP A 248 3.13 -0.31 0.64
C TRP A 248 3.11 0.78 1.70
N GLN A 249 2.47 1.93 1.43
CA GLN A 249 2.37 3.05 2.37
C GLN A 249 1.69 2.63 3.67
N ALA A 250 0.55 1.95 3.59
CA ALA A 250 -0.15 1.45 4.78
C ALA A 250 0.69 0.40 5.55
N GLY A 251 1.45 -0.43 4.84
CA GLY A 251 2.36 -1.42 5.43
C GLY A 251 3.57 -0.79 6.12
N GLN A 252 4.18 0.23 5.53
CA GLN A 252 5.32 0.95 6.09
C GLN A 252 4.94 1.67 7.39
N GLU A 253 3.80 2.36 7.42
CA GLU A 253 3.29 2.99 8.65
C GLU A 253 3.02 1.95 9.75
N ALA A 254 2.49 0.78 9.38
CA ALA A 254 2.26 -0.30 10.32
C ALA A 254 3.58 -0.91 10.85
N GLU A 255 4.61 -1.00 10.02
CA GLU A 255 5.93 -1.52 10.40
C GLU A 255 6.72 -0.52 11.25
N GLU A 256 6.64 0.78 10.95
CA GLU A 256 7.26 1.85 11.75
C GLU A 256 6.72 1.82 13.19
N ILE A 257 5.40 1.64 13.38
CA ILE A 257 4.79 1.44 14.71
C ILE A 257 5.39 0.23 15.43
N ARG A 258 5.66 -0.88 14.72
CA ARG A 258 6.26 -2.08 15.33
C ARG A 258 7.74 -1.89 15.67
N ARG A 259 8.42 -1.01 14.94
CA ARG A 259 9.85 -0.73 15.09
C ARG A 259 10.15 0.26 16.22
N ILE A 260 9.22 1.16 16.52
CA ILE A 260 9.34 2.15 17.59
C ILE A 260 8.48 1.69 18.77
N ASP A 261 9.10 1.13 19.81
CA ASP A 261 8.40 0.60 21.01
C ASP A 261 7.46 1.62 21.70
N ALA A 262 7.69 2.92 21.49
CA ALA A 262 6.87 3.99 22.03
C ALA A 262 5.60 4.27 21.20
N ASP A 263 5.57 3.90 19.92
CA ASP A 263 4.46 4.17 19.02
C ASP A 263 3.39 3.10 19.19
N ARG A 264 2.14 3.55 19.26
CA ARG A 264 0.97 2.67 19.32
C ARG A 264 -0.01 3.08 18.22
N PRO A 265 -0.85 2.15 17.74
CA PRO A 265 -1.90 2.51 16.78
C PRO A 265 -2.74 3.68 17.32
N LEU A 266 -3.09 4.65 16.49
CA LEU A 266 -3.84 5.84 16.96
C LEU A 266 -5.23 5.48 17.53
N ALA A 267 -5.79 4.33 17.13
CA ALA A 267 -6.99 3.78 17.76
C ALA A 267 -6.81 3.47 19.26
N VAL A 268 -5.58 3.25 19.72
CA VAL A 268 -5.21 2.92 21.10
C VAL A 268 -4.60 4.12 21.83
N ALA A 269 -3.85 4.98 21.12
CA ALA A 269 -3.23 6.18 21.67
C ALA A 269 -3.44 7.38 20.72
N PRO A 270 -4.59 8.07 20.80
CA PRO A 270 -4.95 9.14 19.86
C PRO A 270 -4.14 10.44 20.04
N GLU A 271 -3.31 10.51 21.08
CA GLU A 271 -2.54 11.70 21.48
C GLU A 271 -1.13 11.73 20.84
N GLN A 272 -0.84 10.76 19.97
CA GLN A 272 0.43 10.63 19.22
C GLN A 272 0.35 11.23 17.82
#